data_AF-A0A948V2U1-F1
#
_entry.id   AF-A0A948V2U1-F1
#
_cell.length_a   1.000
_cell.length_b   1.000
_cell.length_c   1.000
_cell.angle_alpha   90.00
_cell.angle_beta   90.00
_cell.angle_gamma   90.00
#
_symmetry.space_group_name_H-M   'P 1'
#
loop_
_entity.id
_entity.type
_entity.pdbx_description
1 polymer ?
#
loop_
_entity_poly.entity_id
_entity_poly.type
_entity_poly.pdbx_seq_one_letter_code
_entity_poly.pdbx_strand_id
1 'polypeptide(L)' 'SPVELIAIGIGHDVTRWYRRAVTIVDVEQLAGVMIEKLAELFEDEPRAAPGRRRKAA' A
#
# COMPACT_ATOMS: atom_id res chain seq x y z
N SER A 1 -9.23 4.60 16.80
CA SER A 1 -9.03 3.78 15.58
C SER A 1 -7.69 4.13 14.97
N PRO A 2 -6.85 3.15 14.58
CA PRO A 2 -5.65 3.43 13.80
C PRO A 2 -6.04 4.05 12.46
N VAL A 3 -5.30 5.06 12.01
CA VAL A 3 -5.51 5.70 10.71
C VAL A 3 -4.55 5.08 9.72
N GLU A 4 -5.09 4.61 8.60
CA GLU A 4 -4.31 4.09 7.48
C GLU A 4 -4.23 5.12 6.37
N LEU A 5 -3.01 5.42 5.92
CA LEU A 5 -2.74 6.42 4.89
C LEU A 5 -2.15 5.75 3.64
N ILE A 6 -2.71 6.06 2.48
CA ILE A 6 -2.23 5.69 1.15
C ILE A 6 -2.17 6.96 0.28
N ALA A 7 -1.08 7.15 -0.44
CA ALA A 7 -0.94 8.23 -1.42
C ALA A 7 -1.11 7.70 -2.86
N ILE A 8 -1.86 8.44 -3.69
CA ILE A 8 -2.00 8.14 -5.12
C ILE A 8 -1.40 9.30 -5.91
N GLY A 9 -0.27 9.04 -6.57
CA GLY A 9 0.37 9.99 -7.49
C GLY A 9 -0.10 9.76 -8.92
N ILE A 10 -0.61 10.79 -9.59
CA ILE A 10 -1.02 10.71 -11.00
C ILE A 10 0.05 11.37 -11.86
N GLY A 11 0.71 10.60 -12.73
CA GLY A 11 1.79 11.07 -13.60
C GLY A 11 3.08 11.45 -12.87
N HIS A 12 3.19 11.19 -11.56
CA HIS A 12 4.38 11.48 -10.78
C HIS A 12 4.54 10.51 -9.61
N ASP A 13 5.79 10.18 -9.30
CA ASP A 13 6.13 9.28 -8.20
C ASP A 13 6.13 10.02 -6.84
N VAL A 14 5.33 9.52 -5.90
CA VAL A 14 5.22 10.04 -4.53
C VAL A 14 5.78 9.09 -3.46
N THR A 15 6.35 7.95 -3.87
CA THR A 15 6.91 6.92 -2.96
C THR A 15 8.05 7.46 -2.09
N ARG A 16 8.70 8.53 -2.54
CA ARG A 16 9.73 9.24 -1.77
C ARG A 16 9.23 9.76 -0.42
N TRP A 17 7.97 10.18 -0.35
CA TRP A 17 7.39 10.83 0.82
C TRP A 17 6.37 9.98 1.57
N TYR A 18 5.76 9.01 0.88
CA TYR A 18 4.73 8.17 1.46
C TYR A 18 5.14 6.70 1.40
N ARG A 19 5.15 6.05 2.57
CA ARG A 19 5.49 4.62 2.71
C ARG A 19 4.56 3.72 1.90
N ARG A 20 3.26 4.05 1.89
CA ARG A 20 2.24 3.35 1.10
C ARG A 20 1.80 4.30 -0.02
N ALA A 21 2.20 3.98 -1.24
CA ALA A 21 1.89 4.81 -2.39
C ALA A 21 1.67 3.96 -3.64
N VAL A 22 0.80 4.46 -4.52
CA VAL A 22 0.60 3.95 -5.88
C VAL A 22 0.79 5.11 -6.84
N THR A 23 1.44 4.83 -7.97
CA THR A 23 1.53 5.78 -9.07
C THR A 23 0.67 5.27 -10.22
N ILE A 24 -0.24 6.09 -10.71
CA ILE A 24 -1.05 5.84 -11.90
C ILE A 24 -0.66 6.81 -13.01
N VAL A 25 -0.92 6.42 -14.25
CA VAL A 25 -0.53 7.24 -15.42
C VAL A 25 -1.56 8.35 -15.68
N ASP A 26 -2.84 8.02 -15.52
CA ASP A 26 -3.98 8.88 -15.87
C ASP A 26 -5.07 8.86 -14.80
N VAL A 27 -6.08 9.71 -14.95
CA VAL A 27 -7.16 9.86 -13.95
C VAL A 27 -8.23 8.80 -14.10
N GLU A 28 -8.35 8.20 -15.28
CA GLU A 28 -9.30 7.16 -15.61
C GLU A 28 -9.03 5.88 -14.78
N GLN A 29 -7.77 5.64 -14.42
CA GLN A 29 -7.35 4.56 -13.52
C GLN A 29 -7.71 4.79 -12.04
N LEU A 30 -8.01 6.04 -11.64
CA LEU A 30 -8.20 6.40 -10.23
C LEU A 30 -9.34 5.62 -9.57
N ALA A 31 -10.48 5.49 -10.25
CA ALA A 31 -11.63 4.80 -9.70
C ALA A 31 -11.31 3.32 -9.39
N GLY A 32 -10.60 2.64 -10.29
CA GLY A 32 -10.17 1.26 -10.09
C GLY A 32 -9.23 1.13 -8.90
N VAL A 33 -8.20 1.97 -8.84
CA VAL A 33 -7.21 1.96 -7.74
C VAL A 33 -7.86 2.30 -6.41
N MET A 34 -8.80 3.25 -6.35
CA MET A 34 -9.50 3.58 -5.11
C MET A 34 -10.27 2.39 -4.55
N ILE A 35 -10.98 1.64 -5.40
CA ILE A 35 -11.76 0.47 -4.96
C ILE A 35 -10.83 -0.66 -4.53
N GLU A 36 -9.76 -0.92 -5.30
CA GLU A 36 -8.75 -1.92 -4.96
C GLU A 36 -8.11 -1.63 -3.59
N LYS A 37 -7.62 -0.39 -3.39
CA LYS A 37 -6.97 -0.02 -2.14
C LYS A 37 -7.93 0.09 -0.96
N LEU A 38 -9.20 0.38 -1.21
CA LEU A 38 -10.24 0.28 -0.18
C LEU A 38 -10.47 -1.18 0.22
N ALA A 39 -10.54 -2.10 -0.75
CA ALA A 39 -10.71 -3.53 -0.47
C ALA A 39 -9.55 -4.10 0.36
N GLU A 40 -8.31 -3.70 0.07
CA GLU A 40 -7.12 -4.10 0.85
C GLU A 40 -7.20 -3.75 2.34
N LEU A 41 -7.92 -2.69 2.73
CA LEU A 41 -8.10 -2.33 4.15
C LEU A 41 -8.96 -3.35 4.92
N PHE A 42 -9.74 -4.16 4.21
CA PHE A 42 -10.63 -5.17 4.79
C PHE A 42 -10.12 -6.59 4.61
N GLU A 43 -9.01 -6.78 3.89
CA GLU A 43 -8.34 -8.07 3.80
C GLU A 43 -7.57 -8.32 5.10
N ASP A 44 -7.67 -9.53 5.65
CA ASP A 44 -6.92 -9.91 6.86
C ASP A 44 -5.42 -9.73 6.59
N GLU A 45 -4.79 -8.84 7.35
CA GLU A 45 -3.35 -8.59 7.25
C GLU A 45 -2.63 -9.93 7.36
N PRO A 46 -1.89 -10.40 6.34
CA PRO A 46 -1.21 -11.68 6.41
C PRO A 46 -0.20 -11.55 7.53
N ARG A 47 -0.54 -12.14 8.69
CA ARG A 47 0.20 -12.03 9.94
C ARG A 47 1.66 -12.21 9.61
N ALA A 48 2.43 -11.12 9.70
CA ALA A 48 3.83 -11.08 9.32
C ALA A 48 4.48 -12.34 9.90
N ALA A 49 4.89 -13.25 9.02
CA ALA A 49 5.39 -14.55 9.43
C ALA A 49 6.50 -14.29 10.45
N PRO A 50 6.45 -14.91 11.65
CA PRO A 50 7.38 -14.58 12.72
C PRO A 50 8.79 -14.73 12.16
N GLY A 51 9.49 -13.59 12.12
CA GLY A 51 10.80 -13.47 11.50
C GLY A 51 11.65 -14.65 11.93
N ARG A 52 12.16 -15.39 10.94
CA ARG A 52 13.06 -16.51 11.13
C ARG A 52 14.25 -15.99 11.92
N ARG A 53 14.15 -16.13 13.25
CA ARG A 53 15.21 -15.87 14.22
C ARG A 53 16.45 -16.50 13.63
N ARG A 54 17.46 -15.65 13.38
CA ARG A 54 18.80 -16.04 12.93
C ARG A 54 19.18 -17.34 13.64
N LYS A 55 19.28 -18.43 12.88
CA LYS A 55 20.02 -19.59 13.36
C LYS A 55 21.49 -19.23 13.22
N ALA A 56 22.17 -19.37 14.34
CA ALA A 56 23.60 -19.23 14.57
C ALA A 56 24.47 -19.85 13.47
N ALA A 57 25.60 -19.18 13.19
CA ALA A 57 26.93 -19.76 13.12
C ALA A 57 27.93 -18.66 13.51
#